data_AF-A0A7V9R5X0-F1
#
_entry.id   AF-A0A7V9R5X0-F1
#
_cell.length_a   1.000
_cell.length_b   1.000
_cell.length_c   1.000
_cell.angle_alpha   90.00
_cell.angle_beta   90.00
_cell.angle_gamma   90.00
#
_symmetry.space_group_name_H-M   'P 1'
#
loop_
_entity.id
_entity.type
_entity.pdbx_description
1 polymer ?
#
loop_
_entity_poly.entity_id
_entity_poly.type
_entity_poly.pdbx_seq_one_letter_code
_entity_poly.pdbx_strand_id
1 'polypeptide(L)' 'MITRRTLLKTAAAAAATAVIPAPVIGQSSKKITFLTWNIIDQKELIEGWIKRFQSTRPGVEVEWLDK' A
#
# COMPACT_ATOMS: atom_id res chain seq x y z
N MET A 1 35.13 37.90 -5.18
CA MET A 1 35.67 36.97 -4.16
C MET A 1 34.50 36.20 -3.55
N ILE A 2 34.38 34.90 -3.81
CA ILE A 2 33.33 34.07 -3.20
C ILE A 2 33.80 33.69 -1.80
N THR A 3 33.10 34.19 -0.78
CA THR A 3 33.47 34.01 0.63
C THR A 3 33.10 32.61 1.11
N ARG A 4 33.96 31.97 1.90
CA ARG A 4 33.73 30.61 2.46
C ARG A 4 32.38 30.45 3.18
N ARG A 5 31.87 31.54 3.78
CA ARG A 5 30.54 31.59 4.40
C ARG A 5 29.39 31.41 3.40
N THR A 6 29.57 31.86 2.17
CA THR A 6 28.59 31.71 1.09
C THR A 6 28.48 30.26 0.65
N LEU A 7 29.60 29.54 0.58
CA LEU A 7 29.65 28.10 0.28
C LEU A 7 29.06 27.23 1.39
N LEU A 8 29.30 27.59 2.66
CA LEU A 8 28.73 26.86 3.80
C LEU A 8 27.21 27.04 3.90
N LYS A 9 26.69 28.23 3.59
CA LYS A 9 25.25 28.49 3.56
C LYS A 9 24.54 27.74 2.43
N THR A 10 25.13 27.67 1.23
CA THR A 10 24.55 26.92 0.12
C THR A 10 24.61 25.42 0.35
N ALA A 11 25.69 24.90 0.95
CA ALA A 11 25.79 23.49 1.33
C ALA A 11 24.77 23.09 2.41
N ALA A 12 24.56 23.94 3.42
CA ALA A 12 23.57 23.68 4.47
C ALA A 12 22.13 23.72 3.93
N ALA A 13 21.82 24.63 3.00
CA ALA A 13 20.52 24.70 2.36
C ALA A 13 20.25 23.49 1.44
N ALA A 14 21.27 22.98 0.75
CA ALA A 14 21.16 21.78 -0.08
C ALA A 14 21.05 20.48 0.74
N ALA A 15 21.65 20.44 1.94
CA ALA A 15 21.53 19.30 2.84
C ALA A 15 20.12 19.24 3.48
N ALA A 16 19.50 20.39 3.77
CA ALA A 16 18.19 20.45 4.40
C ALA A 16 17.05 19.91 3.50
N THR A 17 17.17 20.01 2.18
CA THR A 17 16.20 19.45 1.22
C THR A 17 16.37 17.95 0.98
N ALA A 18 17.53 17.38 1.29
CA ALA A 18 17.80 15.94 1.13
C ALA A 18 17.23 15.08 2.27
N VAL A 19 16.78 15.70 3.37
CA VAL A 19 16.27 15.00 4.58
C VAL A 19 14.75 15.07 4.68
N ILE A 20 14.05 15.52 3.63
CA ILE A 20 12.60 15.33 3.56
C ILE A 20 12.40 13.91 3.01
N PRO A 21 12.12 12.90 3.86
CA PRO A 21 11.73 11.60 3.33
C PRO A 21 10.51 11.86 2.45
N ALA A 22 10.62 11.53 1.16
CA ALA A 22 9.45 11.42 0.32
C ALA A 22 8.47 10.51 1.07
N PRO A 23 7.18 10.88 1.19
CA PRO A 23 6.21 9.98 1.77
C PRO A 23 6.35 8.66 1.03
N VAL A 24 6.77 7.62 1.73
CA VAL A 24 6.66 6.27 1.22
C VAL A 24 5.17 6.06 1.15
N ILE A 25 4.60 6.32 -0.03
CA ILE A 25 3.27 5.86 -0.40
C ILE A 25 3.42 4.33 -0.43
N GLY A 26 3.41 3.72 0.75
CA GLY A 26 3.39 2.27 0.88
C GLY A 26 2.21 1.81 0.04
N GLN A 27 2.46 0.86 -0.87
CA GLN A 27 1.36 0.24 -1.59
C GLN A 27 0.40 -0.30 -0.53
N SER A 28 -0.79 0.28 -0.41
CA SER A 28 -1.77 -0.26 0.52
C SER A 28 -2.02 -1.71 0.12
N SER A 29 -2.17 -2.61 1.08
CA SER A 29 -2.52 -3.99 0.76
C SER A 29 -3.79 -3.96 -0.10
N LYS A 30 -3.76 -4.64 -1.24
CA LYS A 30 -4.89 -4.64 -2.16
C LYS A 30 -5.94 -5.55 -1.53
N LYS A 31 -7.00 -4.97 -0.97
CA LYS A 31 -8.06 -5.71 -0.28
C LYS A 31 -9.39 -5.60 -1.04
N ILE A 32 -10.05 -6.74 -1.23
CA ILE A 32 -11.41 -6.83 -1.75
C ILE A 32 -12.30 -7.33 -0.63
N THR A 33 -13.30 -6.55 -0.24
CA THR A 33 -14.36 -6.99 0.69
C THR A 33 -15.67 -7.02 -0.08
N PHE A 34 -16.40 -8.12 0.00
CA PHE A 34 -17.76 -8.19 -0.56
C PHE A 34 -18.75 -8.76 0.45
N LEU A 35 -19.93 -8.15 0.45
CA LEU A 35 -21.06 -8.49 1.30
C LEU A 35 -22.09 -9.24 0.48
N THR A 36 -22.56 -10.36 1.02
CA THR A 36 -23.66 -11.12 0.47
C THR A 36 -24.77 -11.23 1.52
N TRP A 37 -25.99 -11.45 1.04
CA TRP A 37 -27.15 -11.59 1.91
C TRP A 37 -27.66 -13.03 1.83
N ASN A 38 -27.48 -13.77 2.91
CA ASN A 38 -28.03 -15.10 3.15
C ASN A 38 -27.74 -16.11 2.01
N ILE A 39 -26.47 -16.22 1.61
CA ILE A 39 -26.02 -17.25 0.63
C ILE A 39 -25.01 -18.23 1.24
N ILE A 40 -25.18 -18.52 2.53
CA ILE A 40 -24.30 -19.42 3.29
C ILE A 40 -24.20 -20.83 2.67
N ASP A 41 -25.21 -21.26 1.91
CA ASP A 41 -25.24 -22.49 1.15
C ASP A 41 -24.18 -22.55 0.04
N GLN A 42 -23.70 -21.39 -0.42
CA GLN A 42 -22.65 -21.25 -1.44
C GLN A 42 -21.24 -21.10 -0.83
N LYS A 43 -21.07 -21.31 0.48
CA LYS A 43 -19.80 -21.12 1.20
C LYS A 43 -18.61 -21.81 0.53
N GLU A 44 -18.75 -23.09 0.18
CA GLU A 44 -17.67 -23.85 -0.45
C GLU A 44 -17.26 -23.29 -1.81
N LEU A 45 -18.24 -22.81 -2.59
CA LEU A 45 -18.01 -22.19 -3.89
C LEU A 45 -17.25 -20.87 -3.72
N ILE A 46 -17.66 -20.05 -2.76
CA ILE A 46 -17.06 -18.74 -2.49
C ILE A 46 -15.64 -18.92 -1.96
N GLU A 47 -15.42 -19.76 -0.94
CA GLU A 47 -14.08 -20.05 -0.41
C GLU A 47 -13.16 -20.67 -1.49
N GLY A 48 -13.70 -21.57 -2.31
CA GLY A 48 -12.97 -22.15 -3.44
C GLY A 48 -12.61 -21.14 -4.53
N TRP A 49 -13.46 -20.13 -4.76
CA TRP A 49 -13.14 -19.00 -5.63
C TRP A 49 -12.07 -18.10 -5.01
N ILE A 50 -12.20 -17.73 -3.73
CA ILE A 50 -11.22 -16.90 -3.00
C ILE A 50 -9.82 -17.52 -3.10
N LYS A 51 -9.69 -18.82 -2.80
CA LYS A 51 -8.41 -19.53 -2.84
C LYS A 51 -7.77 -19.51 -4.23
N ARG A 52 -8.56 -19.72 -5.29
CA ARG A 52 -8.10 -19.66 -6.69
C ARG A 52 -7.73 -18.24 -7.12
N PHE A 53 -8.46 -17.24 -6.63
CA PHE A 53 -8.19 -15.85 -6.92
C PHE A 53 -6.86 -15.40 -6.29
N GLN A 54 -6.64 -15.74 -5.03
CA GLN A 54 -5.40 -15.38 -4.31
C GLN A 54 -4.18 -16.14 -4.82
N SER A 55 -4.32 -17.40 -5.25
CA SER A 55 -3.19 -18.16 -5.81
C SER A 55 -2.62 -17.53 -7.09
N THR A 56 -3.44 -16.79 -7.84
CA THR A 56 -3.03 -16.08 -9.05
C THR A 56 -2.66 -14.62 -8.81
N ARG A 57 -2.94 -14.08 -7.62
CA ARG A 57 -2.75 -12.67 -7.25
C ARG A 57 -2.10 -12.56 -5.87
N PRO A 58 -0.78 -12.81 -5.77
CA PRO A 58 -0.05 -12.70 -4.52
C PRO A 58 -0.14 -11.27 -3.95
N GLY A 59 -0.32 -11.16 -2.64
CA GLY A 59 -0.46 -9.87 -1.94
C GLY A 59 -1.85 -9.23 -1.99
N VAL A 60 -2.86 -9.93 -2.55
CA VAL A 60 -4.25 -9.48 -2.51
C VAL A 60 -5.01 -10.20 -1.39
N GLU A 61 -5.62 -9.41 -0.51
CA GLU A 61 -6.51 -9.89 0.55
C GLU A 61 -7.95 -9.92 0.06
N VAL A 62 -8.69 -10.96 0.43
CA VAL A 62 -10.11 -11.08 0.11
C VAL A 62 -10.87 -11.41 1.38
N GLU A 63 -11.90 -10.63 1.68
CA GLU A 63 -12.79 -10.78 2.82
C GLU A 63 -14.22 -10.97 2.31
N TRP A 64 -14.86 -12.05 2.78
CA TRP A 64 -16.26 -12.32 2.49
C TRP A 64 -17.09 -12.15 3.76
N LEU A 65 -18.10 -11.29 3.67
CA LEU A 65 -19.08 -11.05 4.72
C LEU A 65 -20.42 -11.60 4.24
N ASP A 66 -21.02 -12.51 5.00
CA ASP A 66 -22.40 -12.97 4.76
C ASP A 66 -23.28 -12.48 5.91
N LYS A 67 -24.42 -11.89 5.56
CA LYS A 67 -25.39 -11.30 6.50
C LYS A 67 -26.79 -11.87 6.35
#